data_AF-E3ML22-F1
#
_entry.id   AF-E3ML22-F1
#
_cell.length_a   1.000
_cell.length_b   1.000
_cell.length_c   1.000
_cell.angle_alpha   90.00
_cell.angle_beta   90.00
_cell.angle_gamma   90.00
#
_symmetry.space_group_name_H-M   'P 1'
#
loop_
_entity.id
_entity.type
_entity.pdbx_description
1 polymer ?
#
loop_
_entity_poly.entity_id
_entity_poly.type
_entity_poly.pdbx_seq_one_letter_code
_entity_poly.pdbx_strand_id
1 'polypeptide(L)'
;MTTYYFPFAQIQNARNQVLMECRDLILCIANYVETTYRNHGHVTKVPQWTVVMIDELLPRMNNIGIPFTSLNIIIPAYFTACVRIHNPSAARDMFYFPQPETNETPLPLL
;
A
#
# COMPACT_ATOMS: atom_id res chain seq x y z
N MET A 1 -24.69 2.72 -33.08
CA MET A 1 -23.55 2.58 -32.14
C MET A 1 -24.15 2.26 -30.79
N THR A 2 -23.91 1.07 -30.26
CA THR A 2 -24.56 0.61 -29.02
C THR A 2 -23.63 0.94 -27.85
N THR A 3 -24.04 1.86 -26.98
CA THR A 3 -23.26 2.25 -25.81
C THR A 3 -23.69 1.37 -24.63
N TYR A 4 -22.77 0.56 -24.12
CA TYR A 4 -23.00 -0.25 -22.92
C TYR A 4 -22.54 0.53 -21.69
N TYR A 5 -23.46 0.74 -20.74
CA TYR A 5 -23.15 1.37 -19.46
C TYR A 5 -23.03 0.30 -18.39
N PHE A 6 -21.87 0.24 -17.73
CA PHE A 6 -21.72 -0.58 -16.54
C PHE A 6 -22.51 0.04 -15.37
N PRO A 7 -23.25 -0.75 -14.57
CA PRO A 7 -23.88 -0.26 -13.36
C PRO A 7 -22.86 0.37 -12.42
N PHE A 8 -23.14 1.57 -11.92
CA PHE A 8 -22.23 2.31 -11.02
C PHE A 8 -21.78 1.47 -9.81
N ALA A 9 -22.66 0.64 -9.27
CA ALA A 9 -22.33 -0.27 -8.16
C ALA A 9 -21.23 -1.28 -8.51
N GLN A 10 -21.18 -1.78 -9.76
CA GLN A 10 -20.14 -2.71 -10.19
C GLN A 10 -18.78 -2.01 -10.29
N ILE A 11 -18.76 -0.76 -10.74
CA ILE A 11 -17.54 0.08 -10.81
C ILE A 11 -17.01 0.35 -9.39
N GLN A 12 -17.89 0.67 -8.43
CA GLN A 12 -17.49 0.89 -7.04
C GLN A 12 -16.98 -0.39 -6.37
N ASN A 13 -17.62 -1.54 -6.62
CA ASN A 13 -17.14 -2.82 -6.11
C ASN A 13 -15.76 -3.18 -6.66
N ALA A 14 -15.53 -2.98 -7.97
CA ALA A 14 -14.22 -3.20 -8.57
C ALA A 14 -13.15 -2.27 -7.97
N ARG A 15 -13.48 -0.99 -7.73
CA ARG A 15 -12.59 -0.05 -7.05
C ARG A 15 -12.21 -0.52 -5.64
N ASN A 16 -13.21 -0.90 -4.84
CA ASN A 16 -12.97 -1.39 -3.48
C ASN A 16 -12.13 -2.66 -3.45
N GLN A 17 -12.39 -3.61 -4.36
CA GLN A 17 -11.60 -4.83 -4.49
C GLN A 17 -10.13 -4.53 -4.78
N VAL A 18 -9.87 -3.68 -5.78
CA VAL A 18 -8.50 -3.34 -6.16
C VAL A 18 -7.78 -2.61 -5.03
N LEU A 19 -8.46 -1.70 -4.31
CA LEU A 19 -7.88 -1.04 -3.13
C LEU A 19 -7.57 -2.02 -1.98
N MET A 20 -8.41 -3.04 -1.77
CA MET A 20 -8.15 -4.10 -0.79
C MET A 20 -6.93 -4.93 -1.19
N GLU A 21 -6.82 -5.30 -2.46
CA GLU A 21 -5.64 -6.01 -2.98
C GLU A 21 -4.35 -5.18 -2.82
N CYS A 22 -4.40 -3.86 -3.05
CA CYS A 22 -3.27 -2.97 -2.76
C CYS A 22 -2.85 -3.02 -1.29
N ARG A 23 -3.83 -2.89 -0.38
CA ARG A 23 -3.59 -2.96 1.06
C ARG A 23 -2.93 -4.29 1.43
N ASP A 24 -3.47 -5.39 0.93
CA ASP A 24 -2.98 -6.73 1.25
C ASP A 24 -1.56 -6.94 0.72
N LEU A 25 -1.28 -6.43 -0.49
CA LEU A 25 0.06 -6.46 -1.06
C LEU A 25 1.07 -5.64 -0.22
N ILE A 26 0.71 -4.43 0.21
CA ILE A 26 1.53 -3.59 1.11
C ILE A 26 1.84 -4.34 2.40
N LEU A 27 0.82 -4.94 3.03
CA LEU A 27 0.97 -5.69 4.28
C LEU A 27 1.82 -6.95 4.10
N CYS A 28 1.65 -7.65 2.98
CA CYS A 28 2.43 -8.84 2.64
C CYS A 28 3.91 -8.52 2.51
N ILE A 29 4.25 -7.44 1.79
CA ILE A 29 5.64 -6.97 1.64
C ILE A 29 6.19 -6.52 2.99
N ALA A 30 5.42 -5.76 3.78
CA ALA A 30 5.84 -5.30 5.09
C ALA A 30 6.15 -6.48 6.04
N ASN A 31 5.30 -7.51 6.05
CA ASN A 31 5.52 -8.74 6.80
C ASN A 31 6.81 -9.44 6.35
N TYR A 32 7.02 -9.58 5.04
CA TYR A 32 8.24 -10.19 4.50
C TYR A 32 9.50 -9.43 4.95
N VAL A 33 9.50 -8.11 4.81
CA VAL A 33 10.63 -7.26 5.20
C VAL A 33 10.90 -7.37 6.70
N GLU A 34 9.87 -7.31 7.52
CA GLU A 34 9.99 -7.45 8.98
C GLU A 34 10.52 -8.82 9.38
N THR A 35 9.96 -9.91 8.85
CA THR A 35 10.42 -11.27 9.14
C THR A 35 11.86 -11.45 8.71
N THR A 36 12.24 -10.93 7.55
CA THR A 36 13.61 -11.07 7.07
C THR A 36 14.59 -10.27 7.92
N TYR A 37 14.21 -9.07 8.35
CA TYR A 37 14.99 -8.27 9.30
C TYR A 37 15.17 -8.99 10.64
N ARG A 38 14.11 -9.59 11.19
CA ARG A 38 14.20 -10.35 12.46
C ARG A 38 15.11 -11.58 12.35
N ASN A 39 15.12 -12.23 11.21
CA ASN A 39 15.91 -13.45 11.00
C ASN A 39 17.40 -13.16 10.69
N HIS A 40 17.71 -12.06 10.01
CA HIS A 40 19.06 -11.80 9.48
C HIS A 40 19.70 -10.50 9.99
N GLY A 41 18.98 -9.68 10.76
CA GLY A 41 19.45 -8.40 11.31
C GLY A 41 19.54 -7.25 10.31
N HIS A 42 19.15 -7.45 9.05
CA HIS A 42 19.20 -6.43 8.01
C HIS A 42 18.01 -6.52 7.05
N VAL A 43 17.65 -5.39 6.45
CA VAL A 43 16.56 -5.29 5.47
C VAL A 43 17.05 -5.84 4.14
N THR A 44 16.36 -6.87 3.63
CA THR A 44 16.59 -7.39 2.29
C THR A 44 15.80 -6.61 1.25
N LYS A 45 16.25 -6.72 -0.01
CA LYS A 45 15.52 -6.18 -1.17
C LYS A 45 14.10 -6.75 -1.21
N VAL A 46 13.18 -5.95 -1.76
CA VAL A 46 11.82 -6.39 -2.06
C VAL A 46 11.87 -7.71 -2.85
N PRO A 47 11.09 -8.73 -2.47
CA PRO A 47 11.12 -10.01 -3.15
C PRO A 47 10.57 -9.88 -4.58
N GLN A 48 11.08 -10.69 -5.50
CA GLN A 48 10.77 -10.58 -6.92
C GLN A 48 9.28 -10.76 -7.24
N TRP A 49 8.55 -11.53 -6.44
CA TRP A 49 7.11 -11.70 -6.60
C TRP A 49 6.33 -10.39 -6.43
N THR A 50 6.87 -9.41 -5.70
CA THR A 50 6.23 -8.11 -5.54
C THR A 50 6.16 -7.36 -6.86
N VAL A 51 7.20 -7.43 -7.68
CA VAL A 51 7.22 -6.77 -8.99
C VAL A 51 6.12 -7.35 -9.88
N VAL A 52 6.00 -8.67 -9.92
CA VAL A 52 4.96 -9.38 -10.69
C VAL A 52 3.56 -8.95 -10.23
N MET A 53 3.32 -8.93 -8.92
CA MET A 53 2.02 -8.52 -8.37
C MET A 53 1.70 -7.05 -8.66
N ILE A 54 2.70 -6.16 -8.60
CA ILE A 54 2.53 -4.74 -8.96
C ILE A 54 2.19 -4.59 -10.45
N ASP A 55 2.88 -5.33 -11.32
CA ASP A 55 2.67 -5.28 -12.77
C ASP A 55 1.26 -5.76 -13.18
N GLU A 56 0.67 -6.69 -12.42
CA GLU A 56 -0.73 -7.12 -12.61
C GLU A 56 -1.75 -6.10 -12.05
N LEU A 57 -1.41 -5.44 -10.95
CA LEU A 57 -2.31 -4.52 -10.25
C LEU A 57 -2.41 -3.15 -10.93
N LEU A 58 -1.29 -2.64 -11.46
CA LEU A 58 -1.20 -1.30 -12.06
C LEU A 58 -2.18 -1.08 -13.23
N PRO A 59 -2.32 -1.99 -14.21
CA PRO A 59 -3.31 -1.84 -15.29
C PRO A 59 -4.74 -1.79 -14.76
N ARG A 60 -5.06 -2.59 -13.75
CA ARG A 60 -6.40 -2.63 -13.14
C ARG A 60 -6.72 -1.33 -12.43
N MET A 61 -5.74 -0.73 -11.74
CA MET A 61 -5.88 0.58 -11.09
C MET A 61 -6.01 1.74 -12.09
N ASN A 62 -5.23 1.72 -13.16
CA ASN A 62 -5.33 2.72 -14.22
C ASN A 62 -6.71 2.66 -14.90
N ASN A 63 -7.24 1.46 -15.13
CA ASN A 63 -8.57 1.27 -15.73
C ASN A 63 -9.72 1.81 -14.85
N ILE A 64 -9.55 1.89 -13.53
CA ILE A 64 -10.53 2.49 -12.60
C ILE A 64 -10.29 3.98 -12.34
N GLY A 65 -9.27 4.57 -12.97
CA GLY A 65 -8.94 6.00 -12.91
C GLY A 65 -8.19 6.43 -11.66
N ILE A 66 -7.47 5.51 -11.00
CA ILE A 66 -6.64 5.84 -9.84
C ILE A 66 -5.18 5.97 -10.33
N PRO A 67 -4.58 7.17 -10.31
CA PRO A 67 -3.19 7.35 -10.72
C PRO A 67 -2.29 6.71 -9.67
N PHE A 68 -1.80 5.53 -9.97
CA PHE A 68 -1.08 4.69 -9.03
C PHE A 68 0.28 4.29 -9.61
N THR A 69 1.32 4.32 -8.78
CA THR A 69 2.68 3.93 -9.16
C THR A 69 3.19 2.83 -8.24
N SER A 70 4.22 2.10 -8.67
CA SER A 70 4.89 1.09 -7.82
C SER A 70 5.38 1.67 -6.48
N LEU A 71 5.76 2.95 -6.46
CA LEU A 71 6.16 3.67 -5.24
C LEU A 71 5.04 3.78 -4.21
N ASN A 72 3.78 3.84 -4.65
CA ASN A 72 2.62 3.87 -3.76
C ASN A 72 2.39 2.53 -3.02
N ILE A 73 3.05 1.45 -3.42
CA ILE A 73 3.06 0.16 -2.69
C ILE A 73 4.36 -0.01 -1.92
N ILE A 74 5.50 0.26 -2.56
CA ILE A 74 6.82 -0.05 -2.00
C ILE A 74 7.13 0.85 -0.80
N ILE A 75 6.90 2.17 -0.91
CA ILE A 75 7.21 3.12 0.17
C ILE A 75 6.40 2.80 1.44
N PRO A 76 5.06 2.64 1.37
CA PRO A 76 4.27 2.34 2.57
C PRO A 76 4.59 0.97 3.15
N ALA A 77 4.93 -0.02 2.32
CA ALA A 77 5.34 -1.33 2.81
C ALA A 77 6.63 -1.28 3.64
N TYR A 78 7.65 -0.60 3.13
CA TYR A 78 8.91 -0.40 3.85
C TYR A 78 8.69 0.41 5.12
N PHE A 79 7.96 1.51 5.04
CA PHE A 79 7.66 2.34 6.21
C PHE A 79 6.91 1.54 7.28
N THR A 80 5.90 0.77 6.88
CA THR A 80 5.14 -0.12 7.77
C THR A 80 6.04 -1.15 8.45
N ALA A 81 6.95 -1.78 7.70
CA ALA A 81 7.92 -2.71 8.27
C ALA A 81 8.82 -2.02 9.30
N CYS A 82 9.35 -0.84 8.97
CA CYS A 82 10.17 -0.05 9.89
C CYS A 82 9.41 0.31 11.17
N VAL A 83 8.16 0.77 11.07
CA VAL A 83 7.32 1.06 12.24
C VAL A 83 7.16 -0.18 13.11
N ARG A 84 6.86 -1.35 12.54
CA ARG A 84 6.66 -2.59 13.29
C ARG A 84 7.94 -3.16 13.91
N ILE A 85 9.09 -2.95 13.25
CA ILE A 85 10.40 -3.33 13.78
C ILE A 85 10.72 -2.51 15.04
N HIS A 86 10.49 -1.19 14.99
CA HIS A 86 10.80 -0.29 16.12
C HIS A 86 9.68 -0.22 17.16
N ASN A 87 8.45 -0.60 16.80
CA ASN A 87 7.29 -0.62 17.67
C ASN A 87 6.54 -1.95 17.55
N PRO A 88 6.91 -2.97 18.35
CA PRO A 88 6.30 -4.29 18.28
C PRO A 88 4.79 -4.35 18.57
N SER A 89 4.23 -3.34 19.25
CA SER A 89 2.77 -3.26 19.53
C SER A 89 1.96 -2.64 18.40
N ALA A 90 2.61 -2.20 17.31
CA ALA A 90 1.94 -1.68 16.14
C ALA A 90 0.98 -2.71 15.51
N ALA A 91 -0.18 -2.22 15.05
CA ALA A 91 -1.22 -3.03 14.46
C ALA A 91 -0.75 -3.74 13.19
N ARG A 92 -1.06 -5.04 13.07
CA ARG A 92 -0.59 -5.92 11.98
C ARG A 92 -1.49 -5.91 10.76
N ASP A 93 -2.73 -5.48 10.94
CA ASP A 93 -3.76 -5.29 9.92
C ASP A 93 -3.77 -3.87 9.34
N MET A 94 -2.93 -2.97 9.84
CA MET A 94 -2.78 -1.61 9.37
C MET A 94 -1.42 -1.37 8.72
N PHE A 95 -1.40 -0.60 7.65
CA PHE A 95 -0.18 -0.07 7.05
C PHE A 95 -0.07 1.41 7.37
N TYR A 96 1.16 1.90 7.43
CA TYR A 96 1.52 3.24 7.84
C TYR A 96 2.13 4.01 6.68
N PHE A 97 1.96 5.32 6.71
CA PHE A 97 2.60 6.25 5.79
C PHE A 97 3.47 7.25 6.57
N PRO A 98 4.55 7.75 5.96
CA PRO A 98 5.22 8.92 6.49
C PRO A 98 4.22 10.08 6.52
N GLN A 99 4.11 10.74 7.67
CA GLN A 99 3.33 11.97 7.76
C GLN A 99 3.96 12.98 6.79
N PRO A 100 3.17 13.62 5.90
CA PRO A 100 3.70 14.71 5.10
C PRO A 100 4.19 15.80 6.05
N GLU A 101 5.36 16.40 5.77
CA GLU A 101 5.85 17.56 6.49
C GLU A 101 4.85 18.71 6.31
N THR A 102 3.90 18.84 7.23
CA THR A 102 3.05 20.00 7.32
C THR A 102 3.93 21.16 7.75
N ASN A 103 4.29 22.04 6.81
CA ASN A 103 4.79 23.40 7.09
C ASN A 103 3.70 24.31 7.70
N GLU A 104 2.83 23.74 8.53
CA GLU A 104 1.80 24.48 9.24
C GLU A 104 2.04 24.29 10.73
N THR A 105 2.63 25.33 11.32
CA THR A 105 2.60 25.60 12.76
C THR A 105 1.23 25.20 13.31
N PRO A 106 1.14 24.30 14.31
CA PRO A 106 -0.14 24.01 14.92
C PRO A 106 -0.66 25.31 15.53
N LEU A 107 -1.80 25.80 15.04
CA LEU A 107 -2.53 26.88 15.70
C LEU A 107 -2.82 26.42 17.14
N PRO A 108 -2.55 27.25 18.15
CA PRO A 108 -2.84 26.88 19.52
C PRO A 108 -4.34 26.61 19.64
N LEU A 109 -4.67 25.42 20.14
CA LEU A 109 -6.04 25.11 20.55
C LEU A 109 -6.39 26.08 21.69
N LEU A 110 -7.36 26.96 21.41
CA LEU A 110 -8.01 27.84 22.37
C LEU A 110 -8.63 27.03 23.53
#